data_AF-A0A6M4AVR1-F1
#
_entry.id   AF-A0A6M4AVR1-F1
#
_cell.length_a   1.000
_cell.length_b   1.000
_cell.length_c   1.000
_cell.angle_alpha   90.00
_cell.angle_beta   90.00
_cell.angle_gamma   90.00
#
_symmetry.space_group_name_H-M   'P 1'
#
loop_
_entity.id
_entity.type
_entity.pdbx_description
1 polymer ?
#
loop_
_entity_poly.entity_id
_entity_poly.type
_entity_poly.pdbx_seq_one_letter_code
_entity_poly.pdbx_strand_id
1 'polypeptide(L)'
;MNEASVRLGLPLMAAGQAQKEVTHNEALMLIDSLIAPVSEAPPQNEPPVSPNAGQCWLVGGAPTGEWTGQAHRLAAWSQSGWRFADLPVGAQVRLAANGQSWVRIPAGWQSPPTVTLGNSGNVVDNECRAATSAILAALVSAGLIVGG
;
A
#
# COMPACT_ATOMS: atom_id res chain seq x y z
N MET A 1 -32.48 -5.18 1.83
CA MET A 1 -31.24 -5.41 1.05
C MET A 1 -30.08 -5.26 2.00
N ASN A 2 -29.17 -6.23 2.05
CA ASN A 2 -28.04 -6.23 2.98
C ASN A 2 -26.90 -5.45 2.33
N GLU A 3 -26.56 -4.28 2.86
CA GLU A 3 -25.39 -3.52 2.40
C GLU A 3 -24.11 -4.21 2.89
N ALA A 4 -23.06 -4.19 2.07
CA ALA A 4 -21.81 -4.88 2.36
C ALA A 4 -20.60 -4.04 1.92
N SER A 5 -19.44 -4.26 2.56
CA SER A 5 -18.17 -3.67 2.11
C SER A 5 -17.80 -4.16 0.72
N VAL A 6 -17.06 -3.35 -0.04
CA VAL A 6 -16.85 -3.59 -1.47
C VAL A 6 -15.87 -4.74 -1.71
N ARG A 7 -14.81 -4.87 -0.92
CA ARG A 7 -13.72 -5.82 -1.20
C ARG A 7 -13.97 -7.20 -0.60
N LEU A 8 -14.34 -7.25 0.67
CA LEU A 8 -14.50 -8.48 1.44
C LEU A 8 -15.97 -8.88 1.65
N GLY A 9 -16.93 -8.03 1.26
CA GLY A 9 -18.35 -8.32 1.45
C GLY A 9 -18.78 -8.36 2.92
N LEU A 10 -18.12 -7.58 3.79
CA LEU A 10 -18.44 -7.52 5.21
C LEU A 10 -19.85 -6.93 5.39
N PRO A 11 -20.77 -7.61 6.07
CA PRO A 11 -22.14 -7.13 6.23
C PRO A 11 -22.17 -5.87 7.09
N LEU A 12 -22.81 -4.83 6.57
CA LEU A 12 -23.01 -3.57 7.29
C LEU A 12 -24.29 -3.62 8.12
N MET A 13 -24.29 -2.90 9.24
CA MET A 13 -25.50 -2.73 10.05
C MET A 13 -26.49 -1.82 9.33
N ALA A 14 -27.77 -2.18 9.37
CA ALA A 14 -28.84 -1.36 8.83
C ALA A 14 -28.95 -0.03 9.59
N ALA A 15 -29.49 1.00 8.92
CA ALA A 15 -29.76 2.30 9.53
C ALA A 15 -30.76 2.20 10.70
N GLY A 16 -30.67 3.15 11.65
CA GLY A 16 -31.62 3.27 12.76
C GLY A 16 -31.26 2.44 13.99
N GLN A 17 -30.00 2.02 14.14
CA GLN A 17 -29.50 1.26 15.30
C GLN A 17 -28.93 2.19 16.38
N ALA A 18 -29.65 3.28 16.66
CA ALA A 18 -29.25 4.34 17.59
C ALA A 18 -27.87 4.94 17.25
N GLN A 19 -27.59 5.15 15.96
CA GLN A 19 -26.35 5.71 15.41
C GLN A 19 -25.08 4.88 15.66
N LYS A 20 -25.17 3.69 16.27
CA LYS A 20 -24.03 2.76 16.41
C LYS A 20 -23.57 2.25 15.04
N GLU A 21 -24.52 2.13 14.11
CA GLU A 21 -24.26 1.75 12.72
C GLU A 21 -23.26 2.67 12.04
N VAL A 22 -23.26 3.96 12.36
CA VAL A 22 -22.35 4.92 11.73
C VAL A 22 -20.92 4.55 12.09
N THR A 23 -20.56 4.59 13.37
CA THR A 23 -19.19 4.32 13.82
C THR A 23 -18.73 2.91 13.47
N HIS A 24 -19.60 1.90 13.56
CA HIS A 24 -19.24 0.52 13.29
C HIS A 24 -19.06 0.25 11.79
N ASN A 25 -19.97 0.72 10.94
CA ASN A 25 -19.84 0.53 9.49
C ASN A 25 -18.60 1.26 8.97
N GLU A 26 -18.29 2.44 9.52
CA GLU A 26 -17.04 3.15 9.24
C GLU A 26 -15.79 2.32 9.57
N ALA A 27 -15.78 1.66 10.73
CA ALA A 27 -14.70 0.76 11.11
C ALA A 27 -14.59 -0.45 10.15
N LEU A 28 -15.72 -1.04 9.75
CA LEU A 28 -15.74 -2.15 8.79
C LEU A 28 -15.20 -1.73 7.42
N MET A 29 -15.57 -0.54 6.94
CA MET A 29 -15.09 0.00 5.67
C MET A 29 -13.59 0.28 5.70
N LEU A 30 -13.05 0.76 6.82
CA LEU A 30 -11.61 0.90 7.00
C LEU A 30 -10.91 -0.47 7.02
N ILE A 31 -11.41 -1.43 7.79
CA ILE A 31 -10.86 -2.78 7.87
C ILE A 31 -10.84 -3.48 6.50
N ASP A 32 -11.88 -3.31 5.70
CA ASP A 32 -11.98 -3.81 4.33
C ASP A 32 -10.81 -3.33 3.44
N SER A 33 -10.38 -2.08 3.63
CA SER A 33 -9.22 -1.51 2.93
C SER A 33 -7.88 -1.99 3.51
N LEU A 34 -7.82 -2.32 4.80
CA LEU A 34 -6.59 -2.54 5.57
C LEU A 34 -6.15 -4.00 5.72
N ILE A 35 -7.05 -4.98 5.61
CA ILE A 35 -6.71 -6.41 5.79
C ILE A 35 -5.71 -6.89 4.72
N ALA A 36 -5.91 -6.47 3.47
CA ALA A 36 -5.05 -6.83 2.35
C ALA A 36 -4.93 -5.62 1.42
N PRO A 37 -4.18 -4.57 1.81
CA PRO A 37 -4.16 -3.32 1.07
C PRO A 37 -3.46 -3.53 -0.29
N VAL A 38 -4.16 -3.14 -1.36
CA VAL A 38 -3.65 -3.20 -2.73
C VAL A 38 -3.81 -1.82 -3.35
N SER A 39 -2.71 -1.09 -3.44
CA SER A 39 -2.67 0.25 -4.04
C SER A 39 -2.71 0.15 -5.57
N GLU A 40 -3.54 0.97 -6.21
CA GLU A 40 -3.67 0.99 -7.67
C GLU A 40 -2.41 1.53 -8.37
N ALA A 41 -1.63 2.37 -7.68
CA ALA A 41 -0.42 3.00 -8.22
C ALA A 41 0.70 3.12 -7.16
N PRO A 42 1.96 3.37 -7.57
CA PRO A 42 3.01 3.83 -6.67
C PRO A 42 2.60 5.10 -5.89
N PRO A 43 3.32 5.47 -4.81
CA PRO A 43 3.02 6.67 -4.04
C PRO A 43 2.92 7.92 -4.91
N GLN A 44 1.78 8.61 -4.83
CA GLN A 44 1.49 9.81 -5.61
C GLN A 44 0.91 10.92 -4.73
N ASN A 45 1.05 12.16 -5.13
CA ASN A 45 0.61 13.32 -4.35
C ASN A 45 -0.80 13.80 -4.74
N GLU A 46 -1.23 13.49 -5.95
CA GLU A 46 -2.51 13.92 -6.50
C GLU A 46 -3.53 12.78 -6.47
N PRO A 47 -4.78 13.05 -6.04
CA PRO A 47 -5.84 12.07 -6.13
C PRO A 47 -6.16 11.72 -7.60
N PRO A 48 -6.52 10.47 -7.90
CA PRO A 48 -7.06 10.11 -9.22
C PRO A 48 -8.36 10.86 -9.50
N VAL A 49 -8.60 11.18 -10.77
CA VAL A 49 -9.78 11.97 -11.20
C VAL A 49 -11.10 11.18 -11.09
N SER A 50 -11.05 9.84 -11.19
CA SER A 50 -12.26 9.01 -11.19
C SER A 50 -12.02 7.67 -10.48
N PRO A 51 -11.87 7.68 -9.14
CA PRO A 51 -11.73 6.46 -8.35
C PRO A 51 -13.05 5.68 -8.26
N ASN A 52 -12.96 4.35 -8.31
CA ASN A 52 -14.06 3.43 -8.03
C ASN A 52 -14.05 3.04 -6.54
N ALA A 53 -15.23 2.76 -5.99
CA ALA A 53 -15.34 2.35 -4.60
C ALA A 53 -14.52 1.05 -4.35
N GLY A 54 -13.80 1.00 -3.24
CA GLY A 54 -12.94 -0.12 -2.86
C GLY A 54 -11.50 -0.02 -3.38
N GLN A 55 -11.19 0.93 -4.26
CA GLN A 55 -9.82 1.20 -4.69
C GLN A 55 -9.05 1.97 -3.61
N CYS A 56 -7.73 1.74 -3.54
CA CYS A 56 -6.87 2.50 -2.65
C CYS A 56 -5.54 2.91 -3.28
N TRP A 57 -4.87 3.88 -2.67
CA TRP A 57 -3.64 4.50 -3.12
C TRP A 57 -2.71 4.81 -1.96
N LEU A 58 -1.41 4.76 -2.24
CA LEU A 58 -0.38 5.28 -1.35
C LEU A 58 -0.25 6.79 -1.55
N VAL A 59 -0.43 7.56 -0.49
CA VAL A 59 -0.24 9.02 -0.54
C VAL A 59 1.25 9.33 -0.40
N GLY A 60 1.76 10.19 -1.28
CA GLY A 60 3.13 10.68 -1.28
C GLY A 60 3.43 11.65 -0.12
N GLY A 61 4.61 12.26 -0.14
CA GLY A 61 5.07 13.15 0.93
C GLY A 61 4.54 14.59 0.85
N ALA A 62 4.01 15.01 -0.30
CA ALA A 62 3.55 16.38 -0.53
C ALA A 62 2.18 16.38 -1.21
N PRO A 63 1.14 15.82 -0.56
CA PRO A 63 -0.15 15.65 -1.20
C PRO A 63 -0.88 16.96 -1.46
N THR A 64 -1.70 16.98 -2.49
CA THR A 64 -2.46 18.14 -2.96
C THR A 64 -3.95 17.81 -3.09
N GLY A 65 -4.78 18.83 -3.35
CA GLY A 65 -6.22 18.66 -3.51
C GLY A 65 -6.87 18.03 -2.27
N GLU A 66 -7.73 17.03 -2.49
CA GLU A 66 -8.43 16.31 -1.41
C GLU A 66 -7.50 15.50 -0.50
N TRP A 67 -6.25 15.25 -0.91
CA TRP A 67 -5.26 14.53 -0.10
C TRP A 67 -4.41 15.44 0.79
N THR A 68 -4.63 16.76 0.73
CA THR A 68 -3.86 17.74 1.52
C THR A 68 -3.87 17.37 3.02
N GLY A 69 -2.69 17.31 3.64
CA GLY A 69 -2.51 16.93 5.04
C GLY A 69 -2.51 15.42 5.32
N GLN A 70 -2.60 14.57 4.28
CA GLN A 70 -2.65 13.11 4.41
C GLN A 70 -1.35 12.42 3.98
N ALA A 71 -0.20 13.10 4.12
CA ALA A 71 1.08 12.59 3.64
C ALA A 71 1.39 11.19 4.19
N HIS A 72 1.91 10.31 3.33
CA HIS A 72 2.31 8.94 3.67
C HIS A 72 1.19 8.00 4.17
N ARG A 73 -0.08 8.42 4.14
CA ARG A 73 -1.22 7.57 4.51
C ARG A 73 -1.65 6.67 3.36
N LEU A 74 -2.47 5.67 3.69
CA LEU A 74 -3.26 4.94 2.71
C LEU A 74 -4.56 5.70 2.47
N ALA A 75 -4.86 6.03 1.22
CA ALA A 75 -6.12 6.63 0.82
C ALA A 75 -7.01 5.58 0.15
N ALA A 76 -8.18 5.30 0.70
CA ALA A 76 -9.18 4.40 0.12
C ALA A 76 -10.41 5.20 -0.32
N TRP A 77 -10.96 4.88 -1.48
CA TRP A 77 -12.19 5.51 -1.95
C TRP A 77 -13.40 4.67 -1.56
N SER A 78 -14.35 5.27 -0.84
CA SER A 78 -15.64 4.67 -0.53
C SER A 78 -16.77 5.33 -1.33
N GLN A 79 -17.99 4.77 -1.24
CA GLN A 79 -19.18 5.37 -1.84
C GLN A 79 -19.48 6.79 -1.32
N SER A 80 -18.91 7.15 -0.18
CA SER A 80 -19.07 8.43 0.51
C SER A 80 -17.83 9.33 0.47
N GLY A 81 -16.78 8.96 -0.27
CA GLY A 81 -15.56 9.76 -0.45
C GLY A 81 -14.27 9.12 0.06
N TRP A 82 -13.23 9.94 0.27
CA TRP A 82 -11.91 9.49 0.71
C TRP A 82 -11.88 9.07 2.18
N ARG A 83 -11.22 7.94 2.44
CA ARG A 83 -10.85 7.45 3.76
C ARG A 83 -9.35 7.35 3.87
N PHE A 84 -8.79 7.89 4.93
CA PHE A 84 -7.35 7.87 5.15
C PHE A 84 -7.03 7.03 6.38
N ALA A 85 -6.06 6.13 6.23
CA ALA A 85 -5.56 5.32 7.31
C ALA A 85 -4.04 5.50 7.44
N ASP A 86 -3.57 5.73 8.66
CA ASP A 86 -2.14 5.72 8.96
C ASP A 86 -1.72 4.28 9.26
N LEU A 87 -0.87 3.74 8.39
CA LEU A 87 -0.36 2.39 8.52
C LEU A 87 0.87 2.38 9.44
N PRO A 88 1.00 1.39 10.34
CA PRO A 88 2.17 1.29 11.19
C PRO A 88 3.43 1.06 10.35
N VAL A 89 4.58 1.52 10.87
CA VAL A 89 5.89 1.23 10.26
C VAL A 89 6.07 -0.29 10.17
N GLY A 90 6.53 -0.77 9.01
CA GLY A 90 6.65 -2.18 8.66
C GLY A 90 5.43 -2.74 7.91
N ALA A 91 4.31 -2.02 7.83
CA ALA A 91 3.17 -2.44 7.03
C ALA A 91 3.53 -2.57 5.55
N GLN A 92 2.95 -3.57 4.89
CA GLN A 92 3.15 -3.85 3.48
C GLN A 92 1.88 -3.56 2.68
N VAL A 93 2.05 -2.90 1.53
CA VAL A 93 0.98 -2.66 0.56
C VAL A 93 1.43 -3.16 -0.81
N ARG A 94 0.58 -3.94 -1.47
CA ARG A 94 0.88 -4.47 -2.81
C ARG A 94 0.43 -3.47 -3.88
N LEU A 95 1.13 -3.40 -5.01
CA LEU A 95 0.62 -2.68 -6.17
C LEU A 95 -0.25 -3.59 -7.04
N ALA A 96 -1.42 -3.11 -7.46
CA ALA A 96 -2.32 -3.82 -8.36
C ALA A 96 -1.64 -4.12 -9.71
N ALA A 97 -0.87 -3.17 -10.24
CA ALA A 97 -0.27 -3.25 -11.57
C ALA A 97 0.76 -4.39 -11.72
N ASN A 98 1.53 -4.71 -10.67
CA ASN A 98 2.68 -5.63 -10.78
C ASN A 98 2.95 -6.49 -9.54
N GLY A 99 2.13 -6.40 -8.49
CA GLY A 99 2.30 -7.17 -7.25
C GLY A 99 3.50 -6.75 -6.39
N GLN A 100 4.22 -5.68 -6.73
CA GLN A 100 5.33 -5.18 -5.93
C GLN A 100 4.86 -4.79 -4.52
N SER A 101 5.64 -5.19 -3.51
CA SER A 101 5.36 -4.83 -2.12
C SER A 101 6.09 -3.55 -1.75
N TRP A 102 5.34 -2.53 -1.41
CA TRP A 102 5.86 -1.31 -0.79
C TRP A 102 5.78 -1.44 0.72
N VAL A 103 6.81 -0.96 1.41
CA VAL A 103 6.90 -1.04 2.88
C VAL A 103 6.78 0.37 3.46
N ARG A 104 5.98 0.50 4.52
CA ARG A 104 5.91 1.73 5.31
C ARG A 104 7.17 1.84 6.16
N ILE A 105 8.00 2.84 5.90
CA ILE A 105 9.16 3.23 6.71
C ILE A 105 8.89 4.57 7.39
N PRO A 106 9.61 5.00 8.45
CA PRO A 106 9.32 6.28 9.11
C PRO A 106 9.25 7.49 8.16
N ALA A 107 10.11 7.52 7.14
CA ALA A 107 10.17 8.58 6.12
C ALA A 107 9.11 8.49 5.01
N GLY A 108 8.22 7.48 5.03
CA GLY A 108 7.16 7.31 4.03
C GLY A 108 7.08 5.90 3.46
N TRP A 109 7.01 5.80 2.14
CA TRP A 109 6.86 4.54 1.42
C TRP A 109 8.15 4.17 0.69
N GLN A 110 8.65 2.96 0.93
CA GLN A 110 9.83 2.44 0.27
C GLN A 110 9.43 1.38 -0.77
N SER A 111 9.93 1.54 -1.99
CA SER A 111 9.79 0.54 -3.06
C SER A 111 10.64 -0.68 -2.78
N PRO A 112 10.32 -1.85 -3.35
CA PRO A 112 11.26 -2.96 -3.33
C PRO A 112 12.57 -2.55 -4.04
N PRO A 113 13.74 -2.99 -3.54
CA PRO A 113 15.02 -2.70 -4.17
C PRO A 113 15.09 -3.32 -5.56
N THR A 114 15.72 -2.61 -6.50
CA THR A 114 16.01 -3.15 -7.83
C THR A 114 17.37 -3.83 -7.81
N VAL A 115 17.45 -5.06 -8.33
CA VAL A 115 18.71 -5.78 -8.51
C VAL A 115 19.16 -5.62 -9.95
N THR A 116 20.32 -4.99 -10.15
CA THR A 116 20.97 -4.92 -11.46
C THR A 116 21.84 -6.16 -11.64
N LEU A 117 21.60 -6.92 -12.70
CA LEU A 117 22.49 -8.02 -13.09
C LEU A 117 23.69 -7.45 -13.85
N GLY A 118 24.90 -7.92 -13.52
CA GLY A 118 26.11 -7.54 -14.25
C GLY A 118 26.05 -7.96 -15.71
N ASN A 119 26.70 -7.20 -16.60
CA ASN A 119 26.84 -7.57 -18.00
C ASN A 119 27.61 -8.89 -18.13
N SER A 120 27.22 -9.73 -19.08
CA SER A 120 27.87 -11.02 -19.41
C SER A 120 29.25 -10.80 -20.05
N GLY A 121 30.23 -10.38 -19.25
CA GLY A 121 31.60 -10.16 -19.68
C GLY A 121 32.45 -11.42 -19.58
N ASN A 122 33.75 -11.27 -19.86
CA ASN A 122 34.70 -12.39 -19.83
C ASN A 122 35.08 -12.82 -18.39
N VAL A 123 34.62 -12.11 -17.35
CA VAL A 123 34.98 -12.37 -15.94
C VAL A 123 33.78 -12.85 -15.13
N VAL A 124 33.26 -14.01 -15.53
CA VAL A 124 32.01 -14.58 -15.01
C VAL A 124 32.02 -14.78 -13.49
N ASP A 125 33.12 -15.23 -12.86
CA ASP A 125 33.16 -15.42 -11.38
C ASP A 125 32.95 -14.12 -10.61
N ASN A 126 33.65 -13.05 -11.02
CA ASN A 126 33.57 -11.76 -10.35
C ASN A 126 32.18 -11.12 -10.56
N GLU A 127 31.61 -11.26 -11.76
CA GLU A 127 30.27 -10.80 -12.09
C GLU A 127 29.19 -11.57 -11.30
N CYS A 128 29.30 -12.90 -11.19
CA CYS A 128 28.41 -13.72 -10.38
C CYS A 128 28.48 -13.38 -8.89
N ARG A 129 29.69 -13.13 -8.36
CA ARG A 129 29.88 -12.69 -6.98
C ARG A 129 29.22 -11.35 -6.74
N ALA A 130 29.41 -10.38 -7.63
CA ALA A 130 28.79 -9.06 -7.53
C ALA A 130 27.25 -9.14 -7.58
N ALA A 131 26.69 -9.95 -8.49
CA ALA A 131 25.25 -10.16 -8.59
C ALA A 131 24.67 -10.80 -7.32
N THR A 132 25.36 -11.79 -6.76
CA THR A 132 24.94 -12.44 -5.50
C THR A 132 24.96 -11.47 -4.33
N SER A 133 26.01 -10.64 -4.21
CA SER A 133 26.08 -9.59 -3.20
C SER A 133 24.96 -8.55 -3.36
N ALA A 134 24.62 -8.16 -4.59
CA ALA A 134 23.52 -7.24 -4.85
C ALA A 134 22.15 -7.83 -4.45
N ILE A 135 21.91 -9.11 -4.74
CA ILE A 135 20.69 -9.82 -4.30
C ILE A 135 20.63 -9.88 -2.78
N LEU A 136 21.71 -10.25 -2.10
CA LEU A 136 21.74 -10.34 -0.64
C LEU A 136 21.47 -8.97 0.00
N ALA A 137 22.12 -7.90 -0.49
CA ALA A 137 21.87 -6.54 -0.03
C ALA A 137 20.41 -6.11 -0.23
N ALA A 138 19.83 -6.45 -1.39
CA ALA A 138 18.42 -6.20 -1.67
C ALA A 138 17.51 -6.94 -0.68
N LEU A 139 17.73 -8.24 -0.45
CA LEU A 139 16.94 -9.03 0.49
C LEU A 139 17.05 -8.52 1.94
N VAL A 140 18.24 -8.09 2.37
CA VAL A 140 18.44 -7.46 3.70
C VAL A 140 17.70 -6.14 3.78
N SER A 141 17.82 -5.27 2.78
CA SER A 141 17.14 -3.96 2.76
C SER A 141 15.60 -4.08 2.71
N ALA A 142 15.10 -5.17 2.13
CA ALA A 142 13.68 -5.51 2.12
C ALA A 142 13.21 -6.17 3.43
N GLY A 143 14.13 -6.45 4.37
CA GLY A 143 13.83 -7.11 5.64
C GLY A 143 13.50 -8.61 5.51
N LEU A 144 13.87 -9.24 4.40
CA LEU A 144 13.57 -10.66 4.13
C LEU A 144 14.59 -11.61 4.74
N ILE A 145 15.83 -11.16 4.94
CA ILE A 145 16.90 -11.90 5.60
C ILE A 145 17.70 -10.98 6.53
N VAL A 146 18.36 -11.54 7.53
CA VAL A 146 19.29 -10.82 8.42
C VAL A 146 20.67 -10.80 7.76
N GLY A 147 21.27 -9.62 7.65
CA GLY A 147 22.65 -9.49 7.16
C GLY A 147 23.64 -10.03 8.20
N GLY A 148 24.61 -10.83 7.74
CA GLY A 148 25.72 -11.36 8.54
C GLY A 148 27.05 -10.73 8.17
#